data_AF-A0A9E4Q093-F1
#
_entry.id   AF-A0A9E4Q093-F1
#
_cell.length_a   1.000
_cell.length_b   1.000
_cell.length_c   1.000
_cell.angle_alpha   90.00
_cell.angle_beta   90.00
_cell.angle_gamma   90.00
#
_symmetry.space_group_name_H-M   'P 1'
#
loop_
_entity.id
_entity.type
_entity.pdbx_description
1 polymer ?
#
loop_
_entity_poly.entity_id
_entity_poly.type
_entity_poly.pdbx_seq_one_letter_code
_entity_poly.pdbx_strand_id
1 'polypeptide(L)' 'MRTTLALDRRLLEEVAEITGEKSKSRAVNKALEEFVRRKKIDELRKAIREGRFRDIENNWRELEELELKDTRRTWAEK' A
#
# COMPACT_ATOMS: atom_id res chain seq x y z
N MET A 1 -17.99 2.00 6.06
CA MET A 1 -19.12 2.91 5.73
C MET A 1 -20.17 2.11 4.96
N ARG A 2 -21.48 2.35 5.18
CA ARG A 2 -22.55 1.74 4.39
C ARG A 2 -23.02 2.75 3.35
N THR A 3 -23.02 2.34 2.08
CA THR A 3 -23.36 3.20 0.96
C THR A 3 -24.21 2.41 -0.02
N THR A 4 -25.21 3.06 -0.61
CA THR A 4 -26.04 2.48 -1.67
C THR A 4 -25.47 2.92 -3.01
N LEU A 5 -25.07 1.96 -3.85
CA LEU A 5 -24.48 2.20 -5.16
C LEU A 5 -25.15 1.30 -6.20
N ALA A 6 -25.40 1.82 -7.40
CA ALA A 6 -25.82 1.01 -8.53
C ALA A 6 -24.59 0.31 -9.12
N LEU A 7 -24.59 -1.02 -9.11
CA LEU A 7 -23.52 -1.86 -9.65
C LEU A 7 -24.13 -2.87 -10.63
N ASP A 8 -23.39 -3.17 -11.70
CA ASP A 8 -23.75 -4.26 -12.59
C ASP A 8 -23.67 -5.59 -11.82
N ARG A 9 -24.74 -6.38 -11.90
CA ARG A 9 -24.86 -7.65 -11.19
C ARG A 9 -23.83 -8.68 -11.66
N ARG A 10 -23.55 -8.75 -12.95
CA ARG A 10 -22.59 -9.71 -13.54
C ARG A 10 -21.18 -9.41 -13.05
N LEU A 11 -20.80 -8.14 -13.09
CA LEU A 11 -19.51 -7.65 -12.58
C LEU A 11 -19.34 -7.96 -11.09
N LEU A 12 -20.41 -7.83 -10.29
CA LEU A 12 -20.36 -8.15 -8.87
C LEU A 12 -20.20 -9.65 -8.59
N GLU A 13 -20.80 -10.50 -9.43
CA GLU A 13 -20.65 -11.96 -9.36
C GLU A 13 -19.23 -12.38 -9.78
N GLU A 14 -18.72 -11.85 -10.89
CA GLU A 14 -17.33 -12.07 -11.33
C GLU A 14 -16.31 -11.64 -10.27
N VAL A 15 -16.50 -10.46 -9.67
CA VAL A 15 -15.61 -9.98 -8.59
C VAL A 15 -15.68 -10.90 -7.37
N ALA A 16 -16.86 -11.43 -7.01
CA ALA A 16 -16.99 -12.38 -5.91
C ALA A 16 -16.27 -13.70 -6.21
N GLU A 17 -16.38 -14.22 -7.45
CA GLU A 17 -15.67 -15.41 -7.89
C GLU A 17 -14.15 -15.22 -7.89
N ILE A 18 -13.66 -14.14 -8.49
CA ILE A 18 -12.22 -13.81 -8.54
C ILE A 18 -11.63 -13.64 -7.13
N THR A 19 -12.38 -13.00 -6.23
CA THR A 19 -11.88 -12.72 -4.87
C THR A 19 -12.04 -13.90 -3.91
N GLY A 20 -12.84 -14.91 -4.27
CA GLY A 20 -13.22 -16.05 -3.42
C GLY A 20 -14.10 -15.68 -2.22
N GLU A 21 -14.66 -14.46 -2.21
CA GLU A 21 -15.40 -13.95 -1.06
C GLU A 21 -16.88 -14.33 -1.13
N LYS A 22 -17.40 -14.90 -0.04
CA LYS A 22 -18.83 -15.26 0.07
C LYS A 22 -19.75 -14.03 0.15
N SER A 23 -19.21 -12.88 0.55
CA SER A 23 -19.97 -11.63 0.70
C SER A 23 -19.64 -10.66 -0.41
N LYS A 24 -20.67 -10.22 -1.13
CA LYS A 24 -20.59 -9.20 -2.19
C LYS A 24 -19.90 -7.91 -1.72
N SER A 25 -20.16 -7.50 -0.47
CA SER A 25 -19.51 -6.31 0.11
C SER A 25 -18.01 -6.53 0.34
N ARG A 26 -17.60 -7.72 0.82
CA ARG A 26 -16.18 -8.04 0.99
C ARG A 26 -15.45 -8.13 -0.34
N ALA A 27 -16.07 -8.75 -1.34
CA ALA A 27 -15.54 -8.84 -2.70
C ALA A 27 -15.25 -7.45 -3.28
N VAL A 28 -16.22 -6.52 -3.18
CA VAL A 28 -16.06 -5.14 -3.66
C VAL A 28 -14.95 -4.40 -2.91
N ASN A 29 -14.91 -4.49 -1.58
CA ASN A 29 -13.87 -3.81 -0.80
C ASN A 29 -12.47 -4.30 -1.19
N LYS A 30 -12.29 -5.61 -1.34
CA LYS A 30 -11.00 -6.22 -1.72
C LYS A 30 -10.60 -5.82 -3.15
N ALA A 31 -11.55 -5.76 -4.08
CA ALA A 31 -11.30 -5.29 -5.44
C ALA A 31 -10.89 -3.81 -5.48
N LEU A 32 -11.54 -2.96 -4.68
CA LEU A 32 -11.20 -1.54 -4.57
C LEU A 32 -9.82 -1.33 -3.93
N GLU A 33 -9.50 -2.07 -2.88
CA GLU A 33 -8.19 -2.03 -2.23
C GLU A 33 -7.08 -2.40 -3.22
N GLU A 34 -7.26 -3.49 -3.96
CA GLU A 34 -6.32 -3.94 -4.97
C GLU A 34 -6.19 -2.92 -6.12
N PHE A 35 -7.30 -2.31 -6.56
CA PHE A 35 -7.27 -1.26 -7.58
C PHE A 35 -6.44 -0.05 -7.12
N VAL A 36 -6.68 0.45 -5.91
CA VAL A 36 -5.92 1.57 -5.34
C VAL A 36 -4.45 1.21 -5.20
N ARG A 37 -4.14 0.00 -4.73
CA ARG A 37 -2.76 -0.51 -4.62
C ARG A 37 -2.06 -0.49 -5.97
N ARG A 38 -2.69 -1.01 -7.03
CA ARG A 38 -2.13 -1.02 -8.39
C ARG A 38 -1.86 0.38 -8.91
N LYS A 39 -2.79 1.32 -8.70
CA LYS A 39 -2.60 2.72 -9.09
C LYS A 39 -1.40 3.36 -8.40
N LYS A 40 -1.24 3.16 -7.10
CA LYS A 40 -0.06 3.64 -6.36
C LYS A 40 1.25 3.04 -6.90
N ILE A 41 1.27 1.75 -7.22
CA ILE A 41 2.44 1.09 -7.81
C ILE A 41 2.77 1.68 -9.18
N ASP A 42 1.76 1.94 -10.02
CA ASP A 42 1.98 2.53 -11.34
C ASP A 42 2.51 3.97 -11.25
N GLU A 43 2.03 4.76 -10.29
CA GLU A 43 2.57 6.08 -9.98
C GLU A 43 4.02 6.02 -9.55
N LEU A 44 4.37 5.10 -8.64
CA LEU A 44 5.76 4.88 -8.23
C LEU A 44 6.64 4.49 -9.41
N ARG A 45 6.19 3.55 -10.24
CA ARG A 45 6.91 3.14 -11.46
C ARG A 45 7.12 4.30 -12.42
N LYS A 46 6.12 5.18 -12.58
CA LYS A 46 6.22 6.38 -13.40
C LYS A 46 7.26 7.34 -12.81
N ALA A 47 7.21 7.61 -11.51
CA ALA A 47 8.16 8.48 -10.83
C ALA A 47 9.61 7.95 -10.91
N ILE A 48 9.81 6.63 -10.83
CA ILE A 48 11.12 5.98 -11.05
C ILE A 48 11.60 6.23 -12.48
N ARG A 49 10.76 5.99 -13.50
CA ARG A 49 11.11 6.22 -14.91
C ARG A 49 11.44 7.68 -15.21
N GLU A 50 10.72 8.61 -14.60
CA GLU A 50 10.97 10.06 -14.70
C GLU A 50 12.23 10.51 -13.95
N GLY A 51 12.88 9.61 -13.20
CA GLY A 51 14.10 9.92 -12.46
C GLY A 51 13.87 10.78 -11.22
N ARG A 52 12.66 10.78 -10.64
CA ARG A 52 12.35 11.54 -9.41
C ARG A 52 13.09 11.04 -8.16
N PHE A 53 13.63 9.82 -8.23
CA PHE A 53 14.27 9.14 -7.11
C PHE A 53 15.78 8.91 -7.36
N ARG A 54 16.42 9.77 -8.16
CA ARG A 54 17.86 9.63 -8.47
C ARG A 54 18.77 9.82 -7.25
N ASP A 55 18.32 10.58 -6.26
CA ASP A 55 19.11 10.95 -5.09
C ASP A 55 18.84 10.05 -3.87
N ILE A 56 18.22 8.88 -4.06
CA ILE A 56 18.09 7.89 -2.98
C ILE A 56 19.43 7.19 -2.79
N GLU A 57 20.18 7.61 -1.78
CA GLU A 57 21.40 6.92 -1.36
C GLU A 57 21.09 5.63 -0.61
N ASN A 58 21.86 4.58 -0.85
CA ASN A 58 21.70 3.28 -0.21
C ASN A 58 22.44 3.22 1.14
N ASN A 59 22.13 4.14 2.05
CA ASN A 59 22.83 4.34 3.32
C ASN A 59 22.06 3.81 4.55
N TRP A 60 21.15 2.85 4.36
CA TRP A 60 20.28 2.34 5.44
C TRP A 60 21.04 1.83 6.67
N ARG A 61 22.24 1.27 6.51
CA ARG A 61 23.08 0.82 7.63
C ARG A 61 23.57 1.97 8.49
N GLU A 62 23.91 3.10 7.88
CA GLU A 62 24.37 4.29 8.60
C GLU A 62 23.23 4.92 9.40
N LEU A 63 22.03 4.95 8.82
CA LEU A 63 20.81 5.39 9.50
C LEU A 63 20.45 4.46 10.68
N GLU A 64 20.54 3.15 10.51
CA GLU A 64 20.31 2.17 11.58
C GLU A 64 21.31 2.34 12.75
N GLU A 65 22.60 2.56 12.44
CA GLU A 65 23.60 2.85 13.48
C GLU A 65 23.32 4.15 14.24
N LEU A 66 22.82 5.18 13.56
CA LEU A 66 22.42 6.45 14.18
C LEU A 66 21.23 6.23 15.13
N GLU A 67 20.19 5.50 14.70
CA GLU A 67 19.03 5.18 15.55
C GLU A 67 19.42 4.36 16.80
N LEU A 68 20.32 3.39 16.65
CA LEU A 68 20.86 2.60 17.77
C LEU A 68 21.66 3.46 18.76
N LYS A 69 22.45 4.42 18.26
CA LYS A 69 23.21 5.36 19.09
C LYS A 69 22.29 6.30 19.88
N ASP A 70 21.26 6.83 19.23
CA ASP A 70 20.26 7.68 19.88
C ASP A 70 19.46 6.92 20.93
N THR A 71 19.04 5.69 20.61
CA THR A 71 18.38 4.80 21.57
C THR A 71 19.29 4.63 22.79
N ARG A 72 20.54 4.18 22.63
CA ARG A 72 21.48 3.99 23.75
C ARG A 72 21.69 5.25 24.60
N ARG A 73 21.70 6.44 24.00
CA ARG A 73 21.74 7.72 24.72
C ARG A 73 20.51 7.93 25.60
N THR A 74 19.31 7.78 25.03
CA THR A 74 18.06 7.95 25.79
C THR A 74 17.92 6.97 26.97
N TRP A 75 18.47 5.76 26.85
CA TRP A 75 18.50 4.78 27.94
C TRP A 75 19.59 5.06 28.99
N ALA A 76 20.65 5.79 28.66
CA ALA A 76 21.71 6.16 29.59
C ALA A 76 21.40 7.44 30.39
N GLU A 77 20.51 8.29 29.86
CA GLU A 77 20.03 9.53 30.50
C GLU A 77 18.83 9.29 31.44
N LYS A 78 18.35 8.05 31.58
CA LYS A 78 17.19 7.65 32.36
C LYS A 78 17.60 6.79 33.56
#